data_AF-V6TQM3-F1
#
_entry.id   AF-V6TQM3-F1
#
_cell.length_a   1.000
_cell.length_b   1.000
_cell.length_c   1.000
_cell.angle_alpha   90.00
_cell.angle_beta   90.00
_cell.angle_gamma   90.00
#
_symmetry.space_group_name_H-M   'P 1'
#
loop_
_entity.id
_entity.type
_entity.pdbx_description
1 polymer ?
#
loop_
_entity_poly.entity_id
_entity_poly.type
_entity_poly.pdbx_seq_one_letter_code
_entity_poly.pdbx_strand_id
1 'polypeptide(L)'
;MPRVTIVYGYRLSTTIETLPDETVLQLIERFMKTCNMPGHAVNAIVRVNGQTLPHDSNCNNIPPNSTLNYMNPSATFSAPVQKALAREHANPPAIQRLVDDDIKEVYDHYPELLVNNANSIYIHIELNGHPDVAVVDTGAEFSTISLETAIQCGLENHIDKRQEGRALGVGSSRIVGKIHLVQLKCGDEYFATNFVVVESVVGTLLGMPFLRMHRMVIDLANYQIRIGDVSLPIMSDAEVDAYKADMMGKVNE
;
A
#
# COMPACT_ATOMS: atom_id res chain seq x y z
N MET A 1 -0.79 24.33 25.46
CA MET A 1 -1.39 24.08 24.14
C MET A 1 -1.31 22.59 23.86
N PRO A 2 -2.28 21.98 23.15
CA PRO A 2 -2.16 20.57 22.78
C PRO A 2 -0.92 20.35 21.90
N ARG A 3 -0.20 19.26 22.17
CA ARG A 3 0.88 18.77 21.31
C ARG A 3 0.26 17.78 20.32
N VAL A 4 0.59 17.93 19.05
CA VAL A 4 0.19 16.98 18.00
C VAL A 4 1.45 16.38 17.38
N THR A 5 1.39 15.09 17.07
CA THR A 5 2.43 14.41 16.30
C THR A 5 1.96 14.38 14.86
N ILE A 6 2.68 15.03 13.95
CA ILE A 6 2.39 14.98 12.53
C ILE A 6 3.28 13.89 11.93
N VAL A 7 2.65 12.83 11.43
CA VAL A 7 3.30 11.79 10.63
C VAL A 7 3.26 12.22 9.16
N TYR A 8 4.39 12.18 8.50
CA TYR A 8 4.54 12.50 7.08
C TYR A 8 5.40 11.42 6.43
N GLY A 9 4.98 10.93 5.26
CA GLY A 9 5.66 9.80 4.62
C GLY A 9 5.50 8.47 5.35
N TYR A 10 6.38 7.50 5.05
CA TYR A 10 6.24 6.12 5.53
C TYR A 10 6.54 5.96 7.04
N ARG A 11 7.51 6.72 7.58
CA ARG A 11 7.95 6.60 9.00
C ARG A 11 8.48 7.90 9.61
N LEU A 12 8.32 9.06 8.95
CA LEU A 12 8.76 10.32 9.53
C LEU A 12 7.65 10.92 10.37
N SER A 13 8.05 11.52 11.48
CA SER A 13 7.14 12.26 12.32
C SER A 13 7.85 13.41 12.99
N THR A 14 7.09 14.45 13.29
CA THR A 14 7.53 15.57 14.11
C THR A 14 6.43 15.94 15.09
N THR A 15 6.81 16.50 16.23
CA THR A 15 5.84 16.98 17.21
C THR A 15 5.81 18.50 17.18
N ILE A 16 4.62 19.06 17.03
CA ILE A 16 4.39 20.52 16.99
C ILE A 16 3.35 20.87 18.05
N GLU A 17 3.63 21.92 18.81
CA GLU A 17 2.64 22.56 19.70
C GLU A 17 1.73 23.45 18.86
N THR A 18 0.41 23.29 18.99
CA THR A 18 -0.54 24.19 18.34
C THR A 18 -0.52 25.57 18.99
N LEU A 19 -0.90 26.60 18.24
CA LEU A 19 -1.03 27.98 18.73
C LEU A 19 -2.49 28.30 19.07
N PRO A 20 -2.76 29.30 19.94
CA PRO A 20 -4.12 29.73 20.21
C PRO A 20 -4.78 30.27 18.93
N ASP A 21 -6.01 29.81 18.68
CA ASP A 21 -6.83 30.18 17.52
C ASP A 21 -6.20 29.89 16.16
N GLU A 22 -5.19 29.01 16.14
CA GLU A 22 -4.56 28.52 14.92
C GLU A 22 -5.56 27.69 14.12
N THR A 23 -5.70 28.00 12.84
CA THR A 23 -6.45 27.13 11.92
C THR A 23 -5.60 25.94 11.49
N VAL A 24 -6.23 24.87 11.05
CA VAL A 24 -5.52 23.70 10.50
C VAL A 24 -4.59 24.11 9.35
N LEU A 25 -5.00 25.05 8.49
CA LEU A 25 -4.13 25.56 7.42
C LEU A 25 -2.87 26.25 7.96
N GLN A 26 -3.00 27.08 9.00
CA GLN A 26 -1.86 27.76 9.62
C GLN A 26 -0.91 26.75 10.30
N LEU A 27 -1.44 25.71 10.96
CA LEU A 27 -0.66 24.60 11.49
C LEU A 27 0.13 23.89 10.39
N ILE A 28 -0.51 23.61 9.25
CA ILE A 28 0.11 23.01 8.07
C ILE A 28 1.24 23.90 7.54
N GLU A 29 0.99 25.20 7.32
CA GLU A 29 1.99 26.15 6.83
C GLU A 29 3.22 26.20 7.73
N ARG A 30 2.99 26.22 9.06
CA ARG A 30 4.06 26.22 10.05
C ARG A 30 4.83 24.91 10.05
N PHE A 31 4.13 23.77 10.03
CA PHE A 31 4.74 22.44 9.87
C PHE A 31 5.63 22.37 8.63
N MET A 32 5.09 22.77 7.47
CA MET A 32 5.83 22.75 6.20
C MET A 32 7.09 23.62 6.27
N LYS A 33 6.99 24.81 6.86
CA LYS A 33 8.14 25.70 7.06
C LYS A 33 9.18 25.09 8.02
N THR A 34 8.75 24.49 9.12
CA THR A 34 9.64 23.87 10.11
C THR A 34 10.39 22.67 9.55
N CYS A 35 9.71 21.85 8.76
CA CYS A 35 10.27 20.63 8.17
C CYS A 35 10.83 20.84 6.75
N ASN A 36 10.86 22.08 6.25
CA ASN A 36 11.29 22.43 4.89
C ASN A 36 10.56 21.60 3.80
N MET A 37 9.26 21.35 4.00
CA MET A 37 8.44 20.54 3.10
C MET A 37 8.11 21.34 1.82
N PRO A 38 8.25 20.73 0.63
CA PRO A 38 7.87 21.36 -0.62
C PRO A 38 6.34 21.41 -0.81
N GLY A 39 5.88 22.15 -1.83
CA GLY A 39 4.47 22.24 -2.22
C GLY A 39 3.71 23.43 -1.59
N HIS A 40 2.37 23.41 -1.74
CA HIS A 40 1.49 24.46 -1.22
C HIS A 40 0.58 23.91 -0.11
N ALA A 41 0.48 24.62 1.02
CA ALA A 41 -0.30 24.21 2.18
C ALA A 41 -1.79 24.00 1.88
N VAL A 42 -2.36 24.79 0.97
CA VAL A 42 -3.75 24.68 0.52
C VAL A 42 -4.08 23.37 -0.19
N ASN A 43 -3.08 22.60 -0.61
CA ASN A 43 -3.27 21.27 -1.18
C ASN A 43 -2.99 20.16 -0.16
N ALA A 44 -2.42 20.49 1.00
CA ALA A 44 -2.12 19.51 2.03
C ALA A 44 -3.39 19.08 2.77
N ILE A 45 -3.40 17.83 3.19
CA ILE A 45 -4.46 17.18 3.93
C ILE A 45 -3.82 16.66 5.22
N VAL A 46 -4.46 16.93 6.36
CA VAL A 46 -4.16 16.25 7.61
C VAL A 46 -5.38 15.44 8.05
N ARG A 47 -5.15 14.19 8.45
CA ARG A 47 -6.19 13.30 8.96
C ARG A 47 -5.93 12.91 10.41
N VAL A 48 -6.99 12.81 11.20
CA VAL A 48 -6.99 12.21 12.54
C VAL A 48 -8.04 11.11 12.58
N ASN A 49 -7.68 9.91 13.03
CA ASN A 49 -8.60 8.75 13.08
C ASN A 49 -9.36 8.52 11.76
N GLY A 50 -8.66 8.60 10.62
CA GLY A 50 -9.22 8.43 9.28
C GLY A 50 -10.04 9.61 8.74
N GLN A 51 -10.34 10.62 9.56
CA GLN A 51 -11.12 11.80 9.15
C GLN A 51 -10.22 12.97 8.75
N THR A 52 -10.49 13.57 7.59
CA THR A 52 -9.82 14.80 7.15
C THR A 52 -10.27 15.99 7.99
N LEU A 53 -9.30 16.75 8.50
CA LEU A 53 -9.57 18.02 9.18
C LEU A 53 -9.71 19.15 8.13
N PRO A 54 -10.82 19.91 8.13
CA PRO A 54 -10.97 21.07 7.26
C PRO A 54 -9.95 22.18 7.59
N HIS A 55 -9.49 22.90 6.57
CA HIS A 55 -8.45 23.94 6.69
C HIS A 55 -8.84 25.11 7.59
N ASP A 56 -10.12 25.47 7.61
CA ASP A 56 -10.70 26.55 8.40
C ASP A 56 -11.01 26.15 9.86
N SER A 57 -10.94 24.85 10.17
CA SER A 57 -11.18 24.37 11.54
C SER A 57 -10.09 24.85 12.50
N ASN A 58 -10.49 25.14 13.73
CA ASN A 58 -9.58 25.59 14.79
C ASN A 58 -8.85 24.38 15.42
N CYS A 59 -7.53 24.47 15.54
CA CYS A 59 -6.66 23.44 16.13
C CYS A 59 -6.97 23.15 17.61
N ASN A 60 -7.62 24.06 18.34
CA ASN A 60 -8.09 23.83 19.71
C ASN A 60 -9.08 22.65 19.80
N ASN A 61 -9.74 22.29 18.69
CA ASN A 61 -10.67 21.16 18.64
C ASN A 61 -9.96 19.81 18.41
N ILE A 62 -8.66 19.81 18.13
CA ILE A 62 -7.88 18.58 17.95
C ILE A 62 -7.57 18.01 19.33
N PRO A 63 -7.91 16.74 19.61
CA PRO A 63 -7.60 16.12 20.89
C PRO A 63 -6.09 16.20 21.21
N PRO A 64 -5.70 16.50 22.46
CA PRO A 64 -4.29 16.51 22.84
C PRO A 64 -3.62 15.16 22.56
N ASN A 65 -2.35 15.18 22.13
CA ASN A 65 -1.56 14.00 21.77
C ASN A 65 -2.12 13.20 20.58
N SER A 66 -2.93 13.85 19.72
CA SER A 66 -3.36 13.24 18.46
C SER A 66 -2.19 13.04 17.51
N THR A 67 -2.24 11.94 16.75
CA THR A 67 -1.41 11.72 15.57
C THR A 67 -2.15 12.18 14.32
N LEU A 68 -1.56 13.11 13.58
CA LEU A 68 -2.08 13.66 12.34
C LEU A 68 -1.30 13.06 11.16
N ASN A 69 -2.00 12.43 10.22
CA ASN A 69 -1.39 11.94 8.99
C ASN A 69 -1.40 13.06 7.93
N TYR A 70 -0.23 13.58 7.60
CA TYR A 70 -0.03 14.62 6.60
C TYR A 70 0.19 14.03 5.20
N MET A 71 -0.49 14.59 4.21
CA MET A 71 -0.28 14.31 2.79
C MET A 71 -0.37 15.61 2.01
N ASN A 72 0.54 15.86 1.06
CA ASN A 72 0.43 17.02 0.17
C ASN A 72 0.67 16.61 -1.29
N PRO A 73 -0.38 16.50 -2.12
CA PRO A 73 -0.24 16.12 -3.53
C PRO A 73 0.58 17.12 -4.36
N SER A 74 0.67 18.38 -3.93
CA SER A 74 1.47 19.41 -4.59
C SER A 74 2.93 19.44 -4.15
N ALA A 75 3.29 18.63 -3.16
CA ALA A 75 4.67 18.32 -2.79
C ALA A 75 5.24 17.23 -3.73
N THR A 76 5.00 17.35 -5.03
CA THR A 76 5.48 16.36 -6.02
C THR A 76 6.86 16.72 -6.59
N PHE A 77 7.24 18.01 -6.57
CA PHE A 77 8.58 18.52 -6.92
C PHE A 77 8.85 19.84 -6.20
N SER A 78 10.11 20.17 -5.86
CA SER A 78 10.42 21.51 -5.32
C SER A 78 10.20 22.59 -6.37
N ALA A 79 9.94 23.82 -5.95
CA ALA A 79 9.74 24.95 -6.87
C ALA A 79 10.93 25.15 -7.85
N PRO A 80 12.20 24.98 -7.44
CA PRO A 80 13.33 24.93 -8.37
C PRO A 80 13.20 23.84 -9.45
N VAL A 81 12.86 22.60 -9.06
CA VAL A 81 12.72 21.49 -9.99
C VAL A 81 11.55 21.71 -10.96
N GLN A 82 10.39 22.15 -10.46
CA GLN A 82 9.24 22.49 -11.30
C GLN A 82 9.59 23.54 -12.37
N LYS A 83 10.35 24.57 -11.98
CA LYS A 83 10.80 25.63 -12.88
C LYS A 83 11.85 25.15 -13.89
N ALA A 84 12.69 24.19 -13.51
CA ALA A 84 13.67 23.58 -14.39
C ALA A 84 13.00 22.66 -15.43
N LEU A 85 12.02 21.85 -15.02
CA LEU A 85 11.24 20.97 -15.90
C LEU A 85 10.38 21.75 -16.91
N ALA A 86 9.84 22.91 -16.52
CA ALA A 86 9.04 23.75 -17.40
C ALA A 86 9.84 24.50 -18.48
N ARG A 87 11.18 24.50 -18.41
CA ARG A 87 12.04 25.15 -19.40
C ARG A 87 12.50 24.11 -20.42
N GLU A 88 12.14 24.28 -21.68
CA GLU A 88 12.83 23.58 -22.77
C GLU A 88 14.30 24.01 -22.78
N HIS A 89 15.20 23.09 -22.47
CA HIS A 89 16.64 23.36 -22.53
C HIS A 89 17.13 23.13 -23.97
N ALA A 90 17.51 24.22 -24.64
CA ALA A 90 18.17 24.17 -25.94
C ALA A 90 19.52 23.40 -25.90
N ASN A 91 20.13 23.27 -24.71
CA ASN A 91 21.28 22.42 -24.42
C ASN A 91 21.09 21.79 -23.03
N PRO A 92 20.72 20.50 -22.93
CA PRO A 92 20.54 19.86 -21.64
C PRO A 92 21.88 19.74 -20.89
N PRO A 93 21.89 19.87 -19.55
CA PRO A 93 23.08 19.60 -18.75
C PRO A 93 23.54 18.16 -18.90
N ALA A 94 24.81 17.90 -18.56
CA ALA A 94 25.37 16.54 -18.59
C ALA A 94 24.56 15.60 -17.68
N ILE A 95 24.28 14.38 -18.16
CA ILE A 95 23.44 13.38 -17.47
C ILE A 95 23.84 13.20 -16.00
N GLN A 96 25.14 13.15 -15.71
CA GLN A 96 25.63 12.99 -14.34
C GLN A 96 25.17 14.12 -13.40
N ARG A 97 25.15 15.37 -13.87
CA ARG A 97 24.70 16.51 -13.06
C ARG A 97 23.21 16.44 -12.78
N LEU A 98 22.41 16.02 -13.76
CA LEU A 98 20.98 15.80 -13.57
C LEU A 98 20.72 14.74 -12.48
N VAL A 99 21.42 13.62 -12.55
CA VAL A 99 21.31 12.54 -11.56
C VAL A 99 21.75 13.03 -10.17
N ASP A 100 22.84 13.78 -10.06
CA ASP A 100 23.32 14.31 -8.77
C ASP A 100 22.31 15.30 -8.15
N ASP A 101 21.69 16.15 -8.98
CA ASP A 101 20.65 17.09 -8.55
C ASP A 101 19.36 16.35 -8.13
N ASP A 102 18.94 15.32 -8.86
CA ASP A 102 17.77 14.48 -8.52
C ASP A 102 17.99 13.77 -7.18
N ILE A 103 19.18 13.20 -6.97
CA ILE A 103 19.55 12.55 -5.70
C ILE A 103 19.49 13.56 -4.56
N LYS A 104 20.06 14.76 -4.74
CA LYS A 104 20.03 15.81 -3.71
C LYS A 104 18.59 16.21 -3.35
N GLU A 105 17.73 16.39 -4.35
CA GLU A 105 16.32 16.71 -4.17
C GLU A 105 15.59 15.61 -3.37
N VAL A 106 15.84 14.34 -3.68
CA VAL A 106 15.30 13.20 -2.93
C VAL A 106 15.73 13.25 -1.47
N TYR A 107 17.02 13.47 -1.18
CA TYR A 107 17.51 13.56 0.20
C TYR A 107 16.91 14.74 0.97
N ASP A 108 16.81 15.91 0.33
CA ASP A 108 16.40 17.15 0.99
C ASP A 108 14.87 17.23 1.18
N HIS A 109 14.08 16.60 0.31
CA HIS A 109 12.64 16.84 0.22
C HIS A 109 11.75 15.58 0.12
N TYR A 110 12.26 14.45 -0.38
CA TYR A 110 11.49 13.21 -0.55
C TYR A 110 12.21 11.97 0.01
N PRO A 111 12.59 11.97 1.29
CA PRO A 111 13.33 10.87 1.89
C PRO A 111 12.62 9.51 1.77
N GLU A 112 11.30 9.49 1.56
CA GLU A 112 10.52 8.27 1.30
C GLU A 112 10.88 7.60 -0.02
N LEU A 113 11.30 8.36 -1.04
CA LEU A 113 11.75 7.79 -2.31
C LEU A 113 13.09 7.02 -2.17
N LEU A 114 13.78 7.14 -1.05
CA LEU A 114 14.95 6.30 -0.72
C LEU A 114 14.52 4.87 -0.33
N VAL A 115 13.27 4.69 0.11
CA VAL A 115 12.71 3.37 0.44
C VAL A 115 12.26 2.70 -0.85
N ASN A 116 13.13 1.87 -1.40
CA ASN A 116 12.89 1.16 -2.66
C ASN A 116 12.20 -0.21 -2.48
N ASN A 117 11.90 -0.60 -1.25
CA ASN A 117 11.23 -1.86 -0.93
C ASN A 117 10.15 -1.65 0.15
N ALA A 118 8.90 -1.89 -0.23
CA ALA A 118 7.79 -2.00 0.70
C ALA A 118 7.15 -3.38 0.53
N ASN A 119 6.59 -3.91 1.61
CA ASN A 119 5.80 -5.13 1.53
C ASN A 119 4.51 -4.88 0.72
N SER A 120 4.13 -5.85 -0.09
CA SER A 120 2.81 -5.88 -0.73
C SER A 120 1.71 -5.97 0.33
N ILE A 121 0.46 -5.84 -0.11
CA ILE A 121 -0.71 -5.93 0.78
C ILE A 121 -1.02 -7.40 1.03
N TYR A 122 -0.92 -7.84 2.29
CA TYR A 122 -1.30 -9.18 2.71
C TYR A 122 -2.47 -9.12 3.68
N ILE A 123 -3.34 -10.12 3.59
CA ILE A 123 -4.53 -10.26 4.44
C ILE A 123 -4.67 -11.72 4.88
N HIS A 124 -5.16 -11.91 6.11
CA HIS A 124 -5.59 -13.23 6.57
C HIS A 124 -6.94 -13.60 5.95
N ILE A 125 -7.03 -14.83 5.46
CA ILE A 125 -8.25 -15.42 4.89
C ILE A 125 -8.41 -16.86 5.36
N GLU A 126 -9.52 -17.47 5.01
CA GLU A 126 -9.71 -18.92 5.11
C GLU A 126 -10.19 -19.45 3.75
N LEU A 127 -9.49 -20.44 3.20
CA LEU A 127 -9.85 -21.11 1.95
C LEU A 127 -10.39 -22.50 2.26
N ASN A 128 -11.63 -22.77 1.86
CA ASN A 128 -12.22 -24.10 2.03
C ASN A 128 -12.15 -24.66 3.47
N GLY A 129 -12.26 -23.79 4.49
CA GLY A 129 -12.13 -24.18 5.89
C GLY A 129 -10.72 -24.14 6.48
N HIS A 130 -9.70 -23.81 5.67
CA HIS A 130 -8.30 -23.78 6.08
C HIS A 130 -7.76 -22.35 6.17
N PRO A 131 -7.16 -21.93 7.30
CA PRO A 131 -6.52 -20.62 7.41
C PRO A 131 -5.39 -20.44 6.39
N ASP A 132 -5.33 -19.27 5.76
CA ASP A 132 -4.30 -18.93 4.78
C ASP A 132 -4.01 -17.41 4.78
N VAL A 133 -2.94 -17.02 4.09
CA VAL A 133 -2.56 -15.62 3.87
C VAL A 133 -2.54 -15.35 2.37
N ALA A 134 -3.33 -14.36 1.95
CA ALA A 134 -3.37 -13.93 0.56
C ALA A 134 -2.66 -12.61 0.34
N VAL A 135 -1.88 -12.53 -0.75
CA VAL A 135 -1.44 -11.24 -1.29
C VAL A 135 -2.53 -10.65 -2.18
N VAL A 136 -2.78 -9.34 -2.03
CA VAL A 136 -3.74 -8.57 -2.84
C VAL A 136 -2.95 -7.83 -3.93
N ASP A 137 -3.23 -8.14 -5.20
CA ASP A 137 -2.49 -7.59 -6.33
C ASP A 137 -3.42 -7.07 -7.43
N THR A 138 -3.51 -5.74 -7.55
CA THR A 138 -4.30 -5.08 -8.60
C THR A 138 -3.64 -5.15 -9.98
N GLY A 139 -2.36 -5.50 -10.07
CA GLY A 139 -1.64 -5.72 -11.32
C GLY A 139 -1.86 -7.11 -11.92
N ALA A 140 -2.39 -8.05 -11.15
CA ALA A 140 -2.62 -9.41 -11.59
C ALA A 140 -3.96 -9.57 -12.34
N GLU A 141 -3.90 -10.04 -13.59
CA GLU A 141 -5.09 -10.32 -14.40
C GLU A 141 -5.83 -11.59 -13.96
N PHE A 142 -5.18 -12.44 -13.17
CA PHE A 142 -5.72 -13.69 -12.64
C PHE A 142 -5.46 -13.79 -11.13
N SER A 143 -6.39 -14.41 -10.41
CA SER A 143 -6.09 -14.93 -9.07
C SER A 143 -5.34 -16.25 -9.21
N THR A 144 -4.31 -16.46 -8.40
CA THR A 144 -3.47 -17.66 -8.45
C THR A 144 -3.32 -18.31 -7.09
N ILE A 145 -3.07 -19.61 -7.11
CA ILE A 145 -2.74 -20.38 -5.92
C ILE A 145 -1.59 -21.34 -6.26
N SER A 146 -0.64 -21.51 -5.35
CA SER A 146 0.41 -22.52 -5.52
C SER A 146 -0.20 -23.92 -5.44
N LEU A 147 0.42 -24.90 -6.10
CA LEU A 147 -0.02 -26.29 -5.96
C LEU A 147 0.05 -26.77 -4.50
N GLU A 148 1.09 -26.36 -3.76
CA GLU A 148 1.27 -26.71 -2.35
C GLU A 148 0.13 -26.16 -1.49
N THR A 149 -0.18 -24.86 -1.62
CA THR A 149 -1.26 -24.21 -0.88
C THR A 149 -2.62 -24.80 -1.26
N ALA A 150 -2.84 -25.16 -2.52
CA ALA A 150 -4.06 -25.84 -2.94
C ALA A 150 -4.23 -27.20 -2.24
N ILE A 151 -3.16 -27.99 -2.10
CA ILE A 151 -3.19 -29.26 -1.37
C ILE A 151 -3.41 -29.02 0.14
N GLN A 152 -2.74 -28.04 0.73
CA GLN A 152 -2.90 -27.69 2.15
C GLN A 152 -4.34 -27.26 2.49
N CYS A 153 -5.03 -26.63 1.53
CA CYS A 153 -6.43 -26.22 1.65
C CYS A 153 -7.45 -27.30 1.21
N GLY A 154 -7.00 -28.53 0.90
CA GLY A 154 -7.87 -29.64 0.48
C GLY A 154 -8.54 -29.42 -0.89
N LEU A 155 -7.92 -28.65 -1.78
CA LEU A 155 -8.45 -28.29 -3.10
C LEU A 155 -7.87 -29.11 -4.25
N GLU A 156 -7.00 -30.09 -3.98
CA GLU A 156 -6.26 -30.85 -4.99
C GLU A 156 -7.17 -31.63 -5.95
N ASN A 157 -8.30 -32.13 -5.44
CA ASN A 157 -9.29 -32.87 -6.23
C ASN A 157 -10.16 -31.95 -7.12
N HIS A 158 -10.06 -30.63 -6.94
CA HIS A 158 -10.78 -29.62 -7.74
C HIS A 158 -9.92 -29.05 -8.88
N ILE A 159 -8.67 -29.51 -9.05
CA ILE A 159 -7.75 -29.01 -10.07
C ILE A 159 -8.10 -29.61 -11.44
N ASP A 160 -8.62 -28.77 -12.34
CA ASP A 160 -8.83 -29.10 -13.75
C ASP A 160 -7.54 -28.94 -14.55
N LYS A 161 -6.90 -30.08 -14.85
CA LYS A 161 -5.63 -30.15 -15.60
C LYS A 161 -5.79 -29.90 -17.10
N ARG A 162 -7.01 -29.81 -17.65
CA ARG A 162 -7.20 -29.49 -19.08
C ARG A 162 -6.72 -28.08 -19.44
N GLN A 163 -6.47 -27.24 -18.43
CA GLN A 163 -5.93 -25.89 -18.56
C GLN A 163 -4.45 -25.79 -18.17
N GLU A 164 -3.73 -26.92 -18.13
CA GLU A 164 -2.29 -26.92 -17.91
C GLU A 164 -1.52 -26.29 -19.09
N GLY A 165 -0.36 -25.69 -18.82
CA GLY A 165 0.44 -25.03 -19.84
C GLY A 165 1.40 -23.98 -19.29
N ARG A 166 1.82 -23.03 -20.13
CA ARG A 166 2.56 -21.83 -19.70
C ARG A 166 1.64 -20.63 -19.75
N ALA A 167 1.55 -19.88 -18.66
CA ALA A 167 0.79 -18.64 -18.62
C ALA A 167 1.53 -17.53 -19.35
N LEU A 168 0.85 -16.82 -20.25
CA LEU A 168 1.23 -15.45 -20.60
C LEU A 168 0.65 -14.55 -19.49
N GLY A 169 1.50 -13.86 -18.73
CA GLY A 169 1.07 -12.88 -17.71
C GLY A 169 1.11 -13.33 -16.24
N VAL A 170 1.44 -14.59 -15.92
CA VAL A 170 1.55 -15.10 -14.53
C VAL A 170 3.01 -15.37 -14.14
N GLY A 171 3.91 -14.52 -14.63
CA GLY A 171 5.35 -14.81 -14.59
C GLY A 171 5.71 -16.04 -15.43
N SER A 172 6.97 -16.43 -15.43
CA SER A 172 7.46 -17.61 -16.17
C SER A 172 6.97 -18.96 -15.61
N SER A 173 6.10 -18.96 -14.59
CA SER A 173 5.62 -20.15 -13.88
C SER A 173 4.74 -21.05 -14.74
N ARG A 174 4.89 -22.36 -14.52
CA ARG A 174 4.05 -23.38 -15.16
C ARG A 174 2.66 -23.38 -14.52
N ILE A 175 1.63 -23.41 -15.36
CA ILE A 175 0.25 -23.65 -14.93
C ILE A 175 0.07 -25.16 -14.78
N VAL A 176 -0.37 -25.57 -13.59
CA VAL A 176 -0.74 -26.96 -13.27
C VAL A 176 -2.20 -27.24 -13.67
N GLY A 177 -3.06 -26.25 -13.56
CA GLY A 177 -4.48 -26.35 -13.91
C GLY A 177 -5.27 -25.17 -13.39
N LYS A 178 -6.59 -25.36 -13.25
CA LYS A 178 -7.49 -24.33 -12.70
C LYS A 178 -8.47 -24.94 -11.71
N ILE A 179 -8.71 -24.23 -10.61
CA ILE A 179 -9.83 -24.52 -9.70
C ILE A 179 -10.94 -23.51 -10.03
N HIS A 180 -12.11 -24.01 -10.44
CA HIS A 180 -13.18 -23.18 -11.01
C HIS A 180 -14.05 -22.48 -9.96
N LEU A 181 -14.13 -23.05 -8.76
CA LEU A 181 -14.93 -22.49 -7.66
C LEU A 181 -14.28 -22.87 -6.33
N VAL A 182 -14.01 -21.86 -5.51
CA VAL A 182 -13.51 -21.98 -4.15
C VAL A 182 -14.33 -21.06 -3.25
N GLN A 183 -14.66 -21.54 -2.06
CA GLN A 183 -15.20 -20.72 -0.99
C GLN A 183 -14.04 -20.08 -0.23
N LEU A 184 -13.99 -18.76 -0.25
CA LEU A 184 -13.04 -17.93 0.51
C LEU A 184 -13.81 -17.22 1.61
N LYS A 185 -13.36 -17.31 2.85
CA LYS A 185 -13.95 -16.62 3.99
C LYS A 185 -13.05 -15.48 4.45
N CYS A 186 -13.68 -14.34 4.71
CA CYS A 186 -13.07 -13.12 5.23
C CYS A 186 -13.93 -12.63 6.41
N GLY A 187 -13.37 -12.58 7.62
CA GLY A 187 -14.18 -12.33 8.81
C GLY A 187 -15.22 -13.44 8.99
N ASP A 188 -16.50 -13.08 9.04
CA ASP A 188 -17.62 -14.03 9.14
C ASP A 188 -18.35 -14.27 7.80
N GLU A 189 -17.91 -13.64 6.71
CA GLU A 189 -18.57 -13.71 5.41
C GLU A 189 -17.84 -14.63 4.42
N TYR A 190 -18.60 -15.18 3.48
CA TYR A 190 -18.13 -16.12 2.47
C TYR A 190 -18.25 -15.54 1.05
N PHE A 191 -17.19 -15.71 0.27
CA PHE A 191 -17.01 -15.19 -1.07
C PHE A 191 -16.67 -16.31 -2.04
N ALA A 192 -17.28 -16.28 -3.23
CA ALA A 192 -16.91 -17.18 -4.32
C ALA A 192 -15.67 -16.65 -5.05
N THR A 193 -14.70 -17.52 -5.32
CA THR A 193 -13.52 -17.18 -6.13
C THR A 193 -13.10 -18.37 -7.00
N ASN A 194 -12.11 -18.15 -7.86
CA ASN A 194 -11.43 -19.19 -8.62
C ASN A 194 -9.93 -18.92 -8.62
N PHE A 195 -9.14 -19.94 -8.96
CA PHE A 195 -7.68 -19.82 -9.01
C PHE A 195 -7.08 -20.55 -10.19
N VAL A 196 -6.13 -19.91 -10.85
CA VAL A 196 -5.15 -20.60 -11.70
C VAL A 196 -4.11 -21.23 -10.78
N VAL A 197 -3.90 -22.54 -10.89
CA VAL A 197 -2.94 -23.27 -10.05
C VAL A 197 -1.58 -23.22 -10.72
N VAL A 198 -0.56 -22.76 -10.00
CA VAL A 198 0.79 -22.55 -10.55
C VAL A 198 1.88 -23.20 -9.69
N GLU A 199 2.99 -23.54 -10.33
CA GLU A 199 4.25 -23.84 -9.65
C GLU A 199 4.95 -22.50 -9.32
N SER A 200 4.55 -21.87 -8.21
CA SER A 200 5.07 -20.59 -7.72
C SER A 200 5.31 -20.68 -6.21
N VAL A 201 6.25 -19.86 -5.72
CA VAL A 201 6.52 -19.68 -4.28
C VAL A 201 5.48 -18.79 -3.58
N VAL A 202 4.66 -18.06 -4.35
CA VAL A 202 3.57 -17.27 -3.78
C VAL A 202 2.39 -18.20 -3.52
N GLY A 203 2.00 -18.35 -2.24
CA GLY A 203 0.92 -19.23 -1.79
C GLY A 203 -0.43 -18.92 -2.43
N THR A 204 -1.11 -17.87 -1.98
CA THR A 204 -2.38 -17.39 -2.57
C THR A 204 -2.26 -15.93 -2.99
N LEU A 205 -2.71 -15.63 -4.21
CA LEU A 205 -2.81 -14.27 -4.76
C LEU A 205 -4.24 -13.98 -5.22
N LEU A 206 -4.79 -12.87 -4.74
CA LEU A 206 -6.08 -12.33 -5.15
C LEU A 206 -5.86 -11.23 -6.20
N GLY A 207 -6.14 -11.58 -7.45
CA GLY A 207 -6.01 -10.68 -8.60
C GLY A 207 -7.31 -9.98 -8.96
N MET A 208 -7.25 -9.18 -10.02
CA MET A 208 -8.37 -8.34 -10.47
C MET A 208 -9.74 -9.04 -10.62
N PRO A 209 -9.86 -10.31 -11.03
CA PRO A 209 -11.15 -10.98 -11.07
C PRO A 209 -11.87 -11.00 -9.72
N PHE A 210 -11.16 -11.36 -8.64
CA PHE A 210 -11.72 -11.36 -7.29
C PHE A 210 -12.00 -9.93 -6.80
N LEU A 211 -11.02 -9.03 -6.98
CA LEU A 211 -11.11 -7.65 -6.51
C LEU A 211 -12.29 -6.90 -7.14
N ARG A 212 -12.51 -7.06 -8.45
CA ARG A 212 -13.65 -6.44 -9.16
C ARG A 212 -14.97 -7.10 -8.82
N MET A 213 -15.03 -8.43 -8.79
CA MET A 213 -16.26 -9.17 -8.53
C MET A 213 -16.87 -8.76 -7.19
N HIS A 214 -16.03 -8.63 -6.15
CA HIS A 214 -16.47 -8.30 -4.80
C HIS A 214 -16.30 -6.82 -4.43
N ARG A 215 -15.95 -5.98 -5.41
CA ARG A 215 -15.80 -4.51 -5.24
C ARG A 215 -14.91 -4.16 -4.05
N MET A 216 -13.78 -4.86 -3.92
CA MET A 216 -12.85 -4.65 -2.81
C MET A 216 -12.38 -3.20 -2.79
N VAL A 217 -12.38 -2.59 -1.61
CA VAL A 217 -11.71 -1.31 -1.36
C VAL A 217 -10.42 -1.57 -0.59
N ILE A 218 -9.31 -1.12 -1.15
CA ILE A 218 -8.02 -1.09 -0.46
C ILE A 218 -7.87 0.28 0.18
N ASP A 219 -8.01 0.35 1.50
CA ASP A 219 -7.97 1.59 2.27
C ASP A 219 -6.64 1.70 3.02
N LEU A 220 -5.62 2.21 2.31
CA LEU A 220 -4.29 2.43 2.88
C LEU A 220 -4.27 3.53 3.96
N ALA A 221 -5.28 4.41 3.98
CA ALA A 221 -5.34 5.47 4.99
C ALA A 221 -5.76 4.92 6.37
N ASN A 222 -6.61 3.90 6.38
CA ASN A 222 -6.99 3.17 7.59
C ASN A 222 -6.28 1.81 7.72
N TYR A 223 -5.36 1.51 6.80
CA TYR A 223 -4.58 0.27 6.73
C TYR A 223 -5.43 -1.00 6.81
N GLN A 224 -6.51 -1.04 6.01
CA GLN A 224 -7.48 -2.13 5.97
C GLN A 224 -7.97 -2.38 4.54
N ILE A 225 -8.51 -3.56 4.30
CA ILE A 225 -9.35 -3.83 3.13
C ILE A 225 -10.83 -3.86 3.53
N ARG A 226 -11.72 -3.58 2.57
CA ARG A 226 -13.16 -3.72 2.75
C ARG A 226 -13.78 -4.50 1.60
N ILE A 227 -14.64 -5.45 1.93
CA ILE A 227 -15.42 -6.25 0.96
C ILE A 227 -16.83 -6.42 1.52
N GLY A 228 -17.84 -5.86 0.84
CA GLY A 228 -19.18 -5.76 1.42
C GLY A 228 -19.14 -4.97 2.73
N ASP A 229 -19.69 -5.54 3.80
CA ASP A 229 -19.68 -4.99 5.15
C ASP A 229 -18.49 -5.45 6.01
N VAL A 230 -17.62 -6.32 5.45
CA VAL A 230 -16.42 -6.80 6.15
C VAL A 230 -15.30 -5.78 6.03
N SER A 231 -14.65 -5.51 7.15
CA SER A 231 -13.37 -4.80 7.21
C SER A 231 -12.30 -5.72 7.80
N LEU A 232 -11.19 -5.91 7.08
CA LEU A 232 -10.06 -6.69 7.56
C LEU A 232 -8.80 -5.83 7.62
N PRO A 233 -8.01 -5.94 8.71
CA PRO A 233 -6.73 -5.25 8.77
C PRO A 233 -5.78 -5.78 7.70
N ILE A 234 -4.99 -4.89 7.10
CA ILE A 234 -3.83 -5.28 6.32
C ILE A 234 -2.73 -5.72 7.30
N MET A 235 -2.05 -6.83 7.00
CA MET A 235 -0.95 -7.32 7.83
C MET A 235 0.16 -6.27 7.94
N SER A 236 0.73 -6.14 9.13
CA SER A 236 1.88 -5.27 9.38
C SER A 236 3.15 -5.80 8.71
N ASP A 237 4.14 -4.92 8.50
CA ASP A 237 5.46 -5.31 7.95
C ASP A 237 6.07 -6.51 8.68
N ALA A 238 6.01 -6.53 10.01
CA ALA A 238 6.57 -7.61 10.83
C ALA A 238 5.85 -8.95 10.61
N GLU A 239 4.52 -8.92 10.45
CA GLU A 239 3.73 -10.13 10.16
C GLU A 239 4.04 -10.66 8.76
N VAL A 240 4.18 -9.77 7.78
CA VAL A 240 4.54 -10.15 6.41
C VAL A 240 5.95 -10.74 6.36
N ASP A 241 6.92 -10.14 7.05
CA ASP A 241 8.29 -10.62 7.09
C ASP A 241 8.37 -12.01 7.75
N ALA A 242 7.62 -12.23 8.85
CA ALA A 242 7.52 -13.54 9.50
C ALA A 242 6.89 -14.60 8.58
N TYR A 243 5.81 -14.25 7.87
CA TYR A 243 5.16 -15.13 6.90
C TYR A 243 6.11 -15.51 5.75
N LYS A 244 6.82 -14.53 5.18
CA LYS A 244 7.79 -14.78 4.11
C LYS A 244 8.95 -15.66 4.58
N ALA A 245 9.43 -15.47 5.81
CA ALA A 245 10.49 -16.30 6.39
C ALA A 245 10.05 -17.77 6.55
N ASP A 246 8.82 -18.02 7.00
CA ASP A 246 8.26 -19.38 7.08
C ASP A 246 8.16 -20.06 5.70
N MET A 247 7.65 -19.32 4.70
CA MET A 247 7.56 -19.82 3.32
C MET A 247 8.94 -20.13 2.72
N MET A 248 9.96 -19.30 2.97
CA MET A 248 11.32 -19.56 2.51
C MET A 248 12.00 -20.72 3.26
N GLY A 249 11.64 -20.96 4.52
CA GLY A 249 12.12 -22.12 5.28
C GLY A 249 11.69 -23.44 4.64
N LYS A 250 10.43 -23.53 4.21
CA LYS A 250 9.83 -24.72 3.57
C LYS A 250 10.40 -25.03 2.19
N VAL A 251 10.89 -24.03 1.45
CA VAL A 251 11.49 -24.21 0.11
C VAL A 251 12.91 -24.79 0.18
N ASN A 252 13.58 -24.72 1.34
CA ASN A 252 14.96 -25.19 1.53
C ASN A 252 15.05 -26.57 2.22
N GLU A 253 13.93 -27.22 2.50
CA GLU A 253 13.83 -28.62 2.99
C GLU A 253 13.48 -29.58 1.84
#